data_AF-A0A482UW94-F1
#
_entry.id   AF-A0A482UW94-F1
#
_cell.length_a   1.000
_cell.length_b   1.000
_cell.length_c   1.000
_cell.angle_alpha   90.00
_cell.angle_beta   90.00
_cell.angle_gamma   90.00
#
_symmetry.space_group_name_H-M   'P 1'
#
loop_
_entity.id
_entity.type
_entity.pdbx_description
1 polymer ?
#
loop_
_entity_poly.entity_id
_entity_poly.type
_entity_poly.pdbx_seq_one_letter_code
_entity_poly.pdbx_strand_id
1 'polypeptide(L)'
;MLTCAGTQMVLTMKLTSFAYNIYDGMYDYNTITQANPDKSMERIYSSRKKYAITRLPSLLEFMGYIYCFTCILAGPAFEYKDYEDSIDGTSFRVKVSWITAIC
;
A
#
# COMPACT_ATOMS: atom_id res chain seq x y z
N MET A 1 9.09 -29.85 2.56
CA MET A 1 7.96 -29.41 3.43
C MET A 1 8.07 -27.97 3.89
N LEU A 2 9.25 -27.43 4.21
CA LEU A 2 9.42 -26.05 4.70
C LEU A 2 9.07 -24.94 3.67
N THR A 3 9.14 -25.23 2.36
CA THR A 3 8.93 -24.23 1.29
C THR A 3 7.46 -23.87 1.09
N CYS A 4 6.53 -24.84 1.02
CA CYS A 4 5.11 -24.57 0.78
C CYS A 4 4.45 -23.78 1.93
N ALA A 5 4.74 -24.14 3.18
CA ALA A 5 4.14 -23.48 4.35
C ALA A 5 4.65 -22.05 4.52
N GLY A 6 5.94 -21.79 4.23
CA GLY A 6 6.52 -20.45 4.27
C GLY A 6 5.91 -19.53 3.21
N THR A 7 5.75 -20.00 1.98
CA THR A 7 5.07 -19.22 0.93
C THR A 7 3.61 -18.95 1.25
N GLN A 8 2.90 -19.92 1.84
CA GLN A 8 1.51 -19.74 2.26
C GLN A 8 1.37 -18.71 3.40
N MET A 9 2.31 -18.70 4.36
CA MET A 9 2.35 -17.72 5.44
C MET A 9 2.54 -16.29 4.92
N VAL A 10 3.48 -16.07 4.00
CA VAL A 10 3.70 -14.74 3.41
C VAL A 10 2.47 -14.30 2.62
N LEU A 11 1.82 -15.22 1.90
CA LEU A 11 0.60 -14.94 1.15
C LEU A 11 -0.56 -14.48 2.06
N THR A 12 -0.81 -15.17 3.17
CA THR A 12 -1.89 -14.80 4.10
C THR A 12 -1.61 -13.47 4.79
N MET A 13 -0.35 -13.18 5.09
CA MET A 13 0.08 -11.92 5.67
C MET A 13 -0.20 -10.75 4.71
N LYS A 14 0.17 -10.90 3.43
CA LYS A 14 -0.11 -9.89 2.38
C LYS A 14 -1.61 -9.69 2.13
N LEU A 15 -2.39 -10.78 2.12
CA LEU A 15 -3.84 -10.73 1.94
C LEU A 15 -4.52 -9.97 3.08
N THR A 16 -4.09 -10.26 4.31
CA THR A 16 -4.64 -9.62 5.51
C THR A 16 -4.31 -8.13 5.52
N SER A 17 -3.06 -7.75 5.23
CA SER A 17 -2.67 -6.34 5.10
C SER A 17 -3.45 -5.62 4.00
N PHE A 18 -3.67 -6.26 2.85
CA PHE A 18 -4.48 -5.70 1.77
C PHE A 18 -5.94 -5.48 2.17
N ALA A 19 -6.55 -6.45 2.86
CA ALA A 19 -7.92 -6.32 3.37
C ALA A 19 -8.06 -5.14 4.35
N TYR A 20 -7.09 -4.97 5.26
CA TYR A 20 -7.07 -3.82 6.16
C TYR A 20 -6.88 -2.48 5.42
N ASN A 21 -6.03 -2.44 4.39
CA ASN A 21 -5.80 -1.21 3.61
C ASN A 21 -7.04 -0.80 2.79
N ILE A 22 -7.84 -1.75 2.30
CA ILE A 22 -9.14 -1.48 1.67
C ILE A 22 -10.14 -0.99 2.71
N TYR A 23 -10.22 -1.67 3.85
CA TYR A 23 -11.12 -1.29 4.93
C TYR A 23 -10.85 0.15 5.38
N ASP A 24 -9.58 0.49 5.65
CA ASP A 24 -9.17 1.85 6.03
C ASP A 24 -9.40 2.89 4.91
N GLY A 25 -9.37 2.50 3.63
CA GLY A 25 -9.67 3.37 2.51
C GLY A 25 -11.18 3.62 2.28
N MET A 26 -12.04 2.74 2.79
CA MET A 26 -13.50 2.86 2.75
C MET A 26 -14.06 3.76 3.86
N TYR A 27 -13.38 3.84 5.01
CA TYR A 27 -13.78 4.72 6.10
C TYR A 27 -13.21 6.13 5.90
N ASP A 28 -14.09 7.07 5.58
CA ASP A 28 -13.72 8.46 5.36
C ASP A 28 -13.13 9.10 6.63
N TYR A 29 -12.03 9.82 6.46
CA TYR A 29 -11.32 10.58 7.51
C TYR A 29 -12.31 11.46 8.31
N ASN A 30 -13.31 12.02 7.64
CA ASN A 30 -14.30 12.92 8.25
C ASN A 30 -15.18 12.22 9.30
N THR A 31 -15.48 10.93 9.14
CA THR A 31 -16.32 10.16 10.09
C THR A 31 -15.56 9.87 11.39
N ILE A 32 -14.25 9.65 11.31
CA ILE A 32 -13.44 9.29 12.48
C ILE A 32 -12.96 10.53 13.24
N THR A 33 -12.62 11.63 12.54
CA THR A 33 -12.26 12.90 13.18
C THR A 33 -13.44 13.53 13.93
N GLN A 34 -14.68 13.28 13.50
CA GLN A 34 -15.89 13.68 14.25
C GLN A 34 -16.16 12.79 15.47
N ALA A 35 -15.74 11.52 15.45
CA ALA A 35 -16.07 10.54 16.48
C ALA A 35 -15.09 10.50 17.67
N ASN A 36 -13.84 10.96 17.51
CA ASN A 36 -12.87 10.98 18.61
C ASN A 36 -11.84 12.14 18.47
N PRO A 37 -11.85 13.15 19.35
CA PRO A 37 -10.94 14.29 19.29
C PRO A 37 -9.61 14.01 20.00
N ASP A 38 -9.03 12.82 19.82
CA ASP A 38 -7.75 12.45 20.44
C ASP A 38 -6.58 12.66 19.48
N LYS A 39 -5.66 13.57 19.81
CA LYS A 39 -4.46 13.92 19.02
C LYS A 39 -3.52 12.73 18.76
N SER A 40 -3.64 11.63 19.50
CA SER A 40 -2.89 10.40 19.26
C SER A 40 -3.43 9.63 18.04
N MET A 41 -4.75 9.54 17.91
CA MET A 41 -5.43 8.85 16.81
C MET A 41 -5.24 9.58 15.48
N GLU A 42 -5.21 10.92 15.49
CA GLU A 42 -4.95 11.71 14.29
C GLU A 42 -3.58 11.40 13.67
N ARG A 43 -2.55 11.22 14.49
CA ARG A 43 -1.20 10.85 14.02
C ARG A 43 -1.15 9.44 13.44
N ILE A 44 -1.84 8.49 14.07
CA ILE A 44 -1.94 7.11 13.57
C ILE A 44 -2.67 7.11 12.23
N TYR A 45 -3.80 7.81 12.12
CA TYR A 45 -4.56 7.93 10.88
C TYR A 45 -3.77 8.61 9.77
N SER A 46 -3.01 9.67 10.07
CA SER A 46 -2.16 10.34 9.07
C SER A 46 -1.09 9.41 8.47
N SER A 47 -0.57 8.47 9.28
CA SER A 47 0.41 7.48 8.85
C SER A 47 -0.25 6.36 8.04
N ARG A 48 -1.42 5.90 8.46
CA ARG A 48 -2.23 4.86 7.78
C ARG A 48 -2.79 5.34 6.45
N LYS A 49 -3.14 6.63 6.35
CA LYS A 49 -3.67 7.26 5.12
C LYS A 49 -2.74 7.11 3.91
N LYS A 50 -1.42 7.01 4.13
CA LYS A 50 -0.44 6.81 3.06
C LYS A 50 -0.64 5.48 2.31
N TYR A 51 -1.16 4.47 3.01
CA TYR A 51 -1.36 3.11 2.49
C TYR A 51 -2.83 2.78 2.20
N ALA A 52 -3.74 3.73 2.42
CA ALA A 52 -5.16 3.54 2.25
C ALA A 52 -5.52 3.40 0.76
N ILE A 53 -6.24 2.33 0.43
CA ILE A 53 -6.62 2.01 -0.95
C ILE A 53 -8.06 2.48 -1.16
N THR A 54 -8.24 3.56 -1.92
CA THR A 54 -9.58 4.14 -2.20
C THR A 54 -10.26 3.52 -3.42
N ARG A 55 -9.50 2.81 -4.28
CA ARG A 55 -10.01 2.14 -5.47
C ARG A 55 -9.63 0.67 -5.42
N LEU A 56 -10.62 -0.20 -5.62
CA LEU A 56 -10.38 -1.62 -5.68
C LEU A 56 -9.54 -1.94 -6.93
N PRO A 57 -8.37 -2.58 -6.81
CA PRO A 57 -7.56 -2.92 -7.97
C PRO A 57 -8.20 -4.03 -8.79
N SER A 58 -7.79 -4.12 -10.06
CA SER A 58 -8.23 -5.18 -10.96
C SER A 58 -7.68 -6.54 -10.51
N LEU A 59 -8.33 -7.62 -10.94
CA LEU A 59 -7.90 -8.99 -10.63
C LEU A 59 -6.45 -9.24 -11.11
N LEU A 60 -6.07 -8.65 -12.24
CA LEU A 60 -4.73 -8.79 -12.81
C LEU A 60 -3.67 -8.14 -11.91
N GLU A 61 -3.90 -6.92 -11.45
CA GLU A 61 -2.98 -6.19 -10.56
C GLU A 61 -2.84 -6.90 -9.21
N PHE A 62 -3.94 -7.46 -8.69
CA PHE A 62 -3.92 -8.26 -7.48
C PHE A 62 -3.14 -9.57 -7.64
N MET A 63 -3.33 -10.28 -8.76
CA MET A 63 -2.53 -11.48 -9.07
C MET A 63 -1.06 -11.13 -9.28
N GLY A 64 -0.75 -10.01 -9.94
CA GLY A 64 0.62 -9.52 -10.09
C GLY A 64 1.30 -9.24 -8.75
N TYR A 65 0.56 -8.64 -7.79
CA TYR A 65 1.04 -8.42 -6.44
C TYR A 65 1.29 -9.74 -5.68
N ILE A 66 0.41 -10.72 -5.82
CA ILE A 66 0.54 -12.04 -5.16
C ILE A 66 1.74 -12.82 -5.70
N TYR A 67 1.90 -12.86 -7.03
CA TYR A 67 2.94 -13.64 -7.70
C TYR A 67 4.26 -12.88 -7.92
N CYS A 68 4.43 -11.73 -7.27
CA CYS A 68 5.66 -10.97 -7.35
C CYS A 68 6.85 -11.80 -6.84
N PHE A 69 7.88 -11.99 -7.67
CA PHE A 69 9.03 -12.87 -7.44
C PHE A 69 9.78 -12.60 -6.12
N THR A 70 9.77 -11.35 -5.65
CA THR A 70 10.35 -10.95 -4.36
C THR A 70 9.68 -11.63 -3.16
N CYS A 71 8.41 -12.01 -3.26
CA CYS A 71 7.70 -12.75 -2.21
C CYS A 71 7.99 -14.25 -2.22
N ILE A 72 8.57 -14.78 -3.30
CA ILE A 72 8.98 -16.18 -3.41
C ILE A 72 10.41 -16.36 -2.87
N LEU A 73 11.26 -15.33 -2.94
CA LEU A 73 12.71 -15.46 -2.70
C LEU A 73 13.25 -14.96 -1.34
N ALA A 74 12.39 -14.52 -0.40
CA ALA A 74 12.74 -13.99 0.95
C ALA A 74 12.81 -12.46 1.12
N GLY A 75 11.95 -11.69 0.41
CA GLY A 75 11.67 -10.29 0.78
C GLY A 75 10.58 -10.18 1.85
N PRO A 76 10.64 -9.18 2.77
CA PRO A 76 9.56 -8.91 3.71
C PRO A 76 8.25 -8.57 2.98
N ALA A 77 7.11 -8.74 3.64
CA ALA A 77 5.82 -8.33 3.08
C ALA A 77 5.79 -6.79 2.97
N PHE A 78 5.78 -6.28 1.74
CA PHE A 78 5.58 -4.86 1.41
C PHE A 78 4.11 -4.60 1.08
N GLU A 79 3.64 -3.39 1.38
CA GLU A 79 2.27 -2.96 1.18
C GLU A 79 1.90 -2.84 -0.30
N TYR A 80 0.61 -3.03 -0.61
CA TYR A 80 0.10 -2.95 -1.99
C TYR A 80 0.31 -1.58 -2.63
N LYS A 81 0.26 -0.50 -1.84
CA LYS A 81 0.46 0.87 -2.33
C LYS A 81 1.85 1.07 -2.93
N ASP A 82 2.88 0.54 -2.28
CA ASP A 82 4.26 0.64 -2.77
C ASP A 82 4.48 -0.18 -4.03
N TYR A 83 3.75 -1.29 -4.17
CA TYR A 83 3.73 -2.10 -5.40
C TYR A 83 3.08 -1.34 -6.56
N GLU A 84 1.93 -0.72 -6.34
CA GLU A 84 1.24 0.13 -7.32
C GLU A 84 2.14 1.29 -7.78
N ASP A 85 2.71 2.05 -6.84
CA ASP A 85 3.58 3.19 -7.14
C ASP A 85 4.85 2.79 -7.91
N SER A 86 5.33 1.55 -7.71
CA SER A 86 6.46 0.98 -8.45
C SER A 86 6.11 0.61 -9.89
N ILE A 87 4.88 0.14 -10.15
CA ILE A 87 4.41 -0.19 -11.50
C ILE A 87 4.11 1.06 -12.31
N ASP A 88 3.45 2.05 -11.70
CA ASP A 88 3.12 3.32 -12.35
C ASP A 88 4.36 4.18 -12.65
N GLY A 89 5.47 3.93 -11.97
CA GLY A 89 6.72 4.67 -12.14
C GLY A 89 6.62 6.14 -11.71
N THR A 90 5.59 6.51 -10.96
CA THR A 90 5.37 7.86 -10.42
C THR A 90 6.46 8.28 -9.45
N SER A 91 7.04 7.32 -8.72
CA SER A 91 8.16 7.55 -7.81
C SER A 91 9.44 8.03 -8.51
N PHE A 92 9.62 7.70 -9.79
CA PHE A 92 10.81 8.09 -10.57
C PHE A 92 10.64 9.40 -11.35
N ARG A 93 9.45 10.01 -11.35
CA ARG A 93 9.21 11.30 -12.01
C ARG A 93 9.72 12.45 -11.14
N VAL A 94 11.05 12.62 -11.10
CA VAL A 94 11.66 13.87 -10.64
C VAL A 94 11.18 14.98 -11.57
N LYS A 95 10.31 15.87 -11.07
CA LYS A 95 10.00 17.13 -11.77
C LYS A 95 11.26 17.97 -11.80
N VAL A 96 11.95 17.96 -12.94
CA VAL A 96 13.01 18.91 -13.26
C VAL A 96 12.37 20.30 -13.42
N SER A 97 12.11 20.97 -12.30
CA SER A 97 11.45 22.30 -12.29
C SER A 97 12.43 23.45 -12.50
N TRP A 98 13.74 23.22 -12.36
CA TRP A 98 14.73 24.29 -12.28
C TRP A 98 15.35 24.71 -13.63
N ILE A 99 15.08 23.99 -14.72
CA ILE A 99 15.68 24.27 -16.05
C ILE A 99 14.83 25.21 -16.92
N THR A 100 13.54 25.41 -16.62
CA THR A 100 12.65 26.28 -17.42
C THR A 100 12.58 27.72 -16.89
N ALA A 101 13.23 28.05 -15.77
CA ALA A 101 13.18 29.39 -15.16
C ALA A 101 14.34 30.32 -15.58
N ILE A 102 15.21 29.89 -16.52
CA ILE A 102 16.44 30.60 -16.92
C ILE A 102 16.41 31.03 -18.40
N CYS A 103 15.32 30.79 -19.14
CA CYS A 103 15.10 31.33 -20.48
C CYS A 103 13.96 32.35 -20.48
#